data_AF-A0A0C3H4F2-F1
#
_entry.id   AF-A0A0C3H4F2-F1
#
_cell.length_a   1.000
_cell.length_b   1.000
_cell.length_c   1.000
_cell.angle_alpha   90.00
_cell.angle_beta   90.00
_cell.angle_gamma   90.00
#
_symmetry.space_group_name_H-M   'P 1'
#
loop_
_entity.id
_entity.type
_entity.pdbx_description
1 polymer ?
#
loop_
_entity_poly.entity_id
_entity_poly.type
_entity_poly.pdbx_seq_one_letter_code
_entity_poly.pdbx_strand_id
1 'polypeptide(L)'
;MLSSTLFAWFFASSVGAYWLPEDPNSGLQKTCVIPKSNGDDSPGIMSAVAACGSNSQVVFSSGVTYNLDTPLQFSNLNNVEFVFNGNLSLPDNVTAVEAVVQNTHVYPGHWITVSSSTGVTFTGSKDSSGGWFIGHGDLWWPNVNDSDNDYRPHFFSFKVTSLRLRGVKILKPVAWVFSLGGEDVYMTDTVLDARSDDGFAFNTVLDGIDCSASNVVIDGWTSWNGDDVINVAPPAVNVTMRNVVAYGTHGISVSCSSGSGGDYLFENTIIYNSLIGARFKGVLGTTCNMYNITWRNFVIVNVSYPIHFIENYVDQEVGPPPNANLSLAAYASGFTWENIVGATSPSLEDGSCISDPCWSYTTGQSPEKALYVLCKDADHCKDFQFVNLNLAGADGKPGQMDCTGLEGVTGMGLTCTNGTVVMT
;
A
#
# COMPACT_ATOMS: atom_id res chain seq x y z
N MET A 1 29.01 -7.58 -26.50
CA MET A 1 29.80 -8.11 -25.36
C MET A 1 29.33 -7.37 -24.13
N LEU A 2 28.51 -8.05 -23.32
CA LEU A 2 27.94 -7.50 -22.08
C LEU A 2 29.04 -7.40 -21.02
N SER A 3 29.22 -6.23 -20.41
CA SER A 3 29.96 -6.08 -19.16
C SER A 3 28.95 -5.89 -18.04
N SER A 4 28.56 -6.99 -17.42
CA SER A 4 27.75 -7.01 -16.21
C SER A 4 28.63 -6.65 -15.00
N THR A 5 28.78 -5.36 -14.72
CA THR A 5 29.27 -4.90 -13.42
C THR A 5 28.10 -4.86 -12.45
N LEU A 6 27.95 -5.94 -11.67
CA LEU A 6 27.08 -5.96 -10.48
C LEU A 6 27.69 -5.00 -9.46
N PHE A 7 27.15 -3.78 -9.35
CA PHE A 7 27.45 -2.92 -8.22
C PHE A 7 26.71 -3.47 -7.00
N ALA A 8 27.47 -3.99 -6.03
CA ALA A 8 26.96 -4.32 -4.71
C ALA A 8 26.72 -3.00 -3.95
N TRP A 9 25.46 -2.55 -3.93
CA TRP A 9 25.07 -1.39 -3.16
C TRP A 9 24.89 -1.79 -1.70
N PHE A 10 25.83 -1.40 -0.85
CA PHE A 10 25.65 -1.41 0.60
C PHE A 10 24.81 -0.19 0.97
N PHE A 11 23.53 -0.41 1.25
CA PHE A 11 22.72 0.59 1.93
C PHE A 11 23.29 0.79 3.34
N ALA A 12 23.88 1.95 3.59
CA ALA A 12 24.15 2.38 4.96
C ALA A 12 22.78 2.71 5.58
N SER A 13 22.22 1.78 6.35
CA SER A 13 21.02 2.03 7.13
C SER A 13 21.32 3.15 8.13
N SER A 14 20.83 4.36 7.88
CA SER A 14 20.68 5.34 8.95
C SER A 14 19.67 4.76 9.92
N VAL A 15 20.13 4.43 11.13
CA VAL A 15 19.35 3.76 12.14
C VAL A 15 18.34 4.76 12.72
N GLY A 16 17.25 4.99 12.00
CA GLY A 16 16.11 5.78 12.45
C GLY A 16 15.46 5.06 13.62
N ALA A 17 15.28 5.80 14.73
CA ALA A 17 14.60 5.41 15.96
C ALA A 17 14.59 3.89 16.23
N TYR A 18 15.59 3.40 16.98
CA TYR A 18 15.51 2.10 17.63
C TYR A 18 14.26 2.09 18.53
N TRP A 19 13.15 1.59 18.00
CA TRP A 19 12.06 1.11 18.82
C TRP A 19 12.64 -0.01 19.68
N LEU A 20 12.49 0.13 21.00
CA LEU A 20 12.90 -0.91 21.93
C LEU A 20 12.21 -2.21 21.52
N PRO A 21 12.91 -3.36 21.54
CA PRO A 21 12.27 -4.64 21.26
C PRO A 21 11.10 -4.81 22.23
N GLU A 22 9.88 -4.73 21.71
CA GLU A 22 8.69 -5.04 22.49
C GLU A 22 8.79 -6.48 22.98
N ASP A 23 8.48 -6.71 24.25
CA ASP A 23 8.33 -8.08 24.77
C ASP A 23 7.00 -8.63 24.24
N PRO A 24 7.01 -9.60 23.29
CA PRO A 24 5.82 -10.07 22.60
C PRO A 24 4.77 -10.66 23.53
N ASN A 25 5.16 -11.08 24.73
CA ASN A 25 4.30 -11.76 25.69
C ASN A 25 4.00 -10.92 26.94
N SER A 26 4.39 -9.65 26.97
CA SER A 26 4.28 -8.85 28.19
C SER A 26 2.82 -8.73 28.62
N GLY A 27 2.52 -9.26 29.81
CA GLY A 27 1.18 -9.17 30.39
C GLY A 27 0.13 -10.16 29.87
N LEU A 28 0.46 -11.08 28.96
CA LEU A 28 -0.45 -12.16 28.56
C LEU A 28 -0.58 -13.22 29.68
N GLN A 29 -1.81 -13.62 30.00
CA GLN A 29 -2.13 -14.47 31.16
C GLN A 29 -2.81 -15.79 30.78
N LYS A 30 -3.38 -15.88 29.57
CA LYS A 30 -4.18 -17.03 29.14
C LYS A 30 -3.92 -17.35 27.67
N THR A 31 -3.93 -18.64 27.33
CA THR A 31 -3.85 -19.11 25.95
C THR A 31 -5.10 -19.91 25.59
N CYS A 32 -5.71 -19.63 24.44
CA CYS A 32 -6.83 -20.36 23.89
C CYS A 32 -6.48 -20.88 22.50
N VAL A 33 -6.54 -22.19 22.32
CA VAL A 33 -6.34 -22.82 21.01
C VAL A 33 -7.66 -22.86 20.27
N ILE A 34 -7.68 -22.36 19.03
CA ILE A 34 -8.88 -22.36 18.20
C ILE A 34 -9.19 -23.78 17.71
N PRO A 35 -10.40 -24.31 18.00
CA PRO A 35 -10.83 -25.61 17.48
C PRO A 35 -11.14 -25.53 15.99
N LYS A 36 -10.84 -26.60 15.24
CA LYS A 36 -11.29 -26.79 13.86
C LYS A 36 -12.67 -27.45 13.83
N SER A 37 -13.54 -27.00 12.94
CA SER A 37 -14.85 -27.56 12.62
C SER A 37 -14.81 -28.33 11.28
N ASN A 38 -15.90 -29.01 10.90
CA ASN A 38 -16.00 -29.67 9.59
C ASN A 38 -16.52 -28.75 8.46
N GLY A 39 -16.67 -27.45 8.71
CA GLY A 39 -17.16 -26.45 7.76
C GLY A 39 -16.62 -25.07 8.12
N ASP A 40 -17.51 -24.08 8.21
CA ASP A 40 -17.19 -22.73 8.68
C ASP A 40 -16.60 -22.75 10.10
N ASP A 41 -15.40 -22.21 10.26
CA ASP A 41 -14.73 -22.07 11.55
C ASP A 41 -15.03 -20.72 12.22
N SER A 42 -15.58 -19.75 11.48
CA SER A 42 -15.78 -18.38 11.96
C SER A 42 -16.60 -18.30 13.26
N PRO A 43 -17.75 -18.99 13.43
CA PRO A 43 -18.50 -18.95 14.69
C PRO A 43 -17.71 -19.52 15.89
N GLY A 44 -16.88 -20.54 15.63
CA GLY A 44 -16.02 -21.15 16.63
C GLY A 44 -14.89 -20.22 17.05
N ILE A 45 -14.26 -19.54 16.08
CA ILE A 45 -13.25 -18.50 16.32
C ILE A 45 -13.84 -17.35 17.15
N MET A 46 -14.97 -16.78 16.73
CA MET A 46 -15.64 -15.69 17.45
C MET A 46 -15.94 -16.05 18.91
N SER A 47 -16.46 -17.26 19.14
CA SER A 47 -16.79 -17.76 20.48
C SER A 47 -15.53 -17.97 21.34
N ALA A 48 -14.48 -18.56 20.76
CA ALA A 48 -13.23 -18.83 21.46
C ALA A 48 -12.50 -17.54 21.84
N VAL A 49 -12.47 -16.53 20.96
CA VAL A 49 -11.86 -15.21 21.24
C VAL A 49 -12.62 -14.51 22.36
N ALA A 50 -13.95 -14.47 22.29
CA ALA A 50 -14.78 -13.88 23.35
C ALA A 50 -14.57 -14.57 24.72
N ALA A 51 -14.47 -15.91 24.73
CA ALA A 51 -14.20 -16.67 25.94
C ALA A 51 -12.75 -16.55 26.43
N CYS A 52 -11.80 -16.22 25.55
CA CYS A 52 -10.41 -16.01 25.94
C CYS A 52 -10.26 -14.71 26.74
N GLY A 53 -10.92 -13.65 26.31
CA GLY A 53 -10.95 -12.36 26.99
C GLY A 53 -9.64 -11.58 26.86
N SER A 54 -9.50 -10.54 27.67
CA SER A 54 -8.33 -9.65 27.66
C SER A 54 -7.05 -10.34 28.17
N ASN A 55 -5.89 -9.77 27.84
CA ASN A 55 -4.58 -10.27 28.25
C ASN A 55 -4.38 -11.74 27.85
N SER A 56 -4.72 -12.05 26.60
CA SER A 56 -4.76 -13.44 26.14
C SER A 56 -4.12 -13.66 24.79
N GLN A 57 -3.69 -14.90 24.56
CA GLN A 57 -3.16 -15.39 23.32
C GLN A 57 -4.15 -16.36 22.69
N VAL A 58 -4.53 -16.11 21.44
CA VAL A 58 -5.42 -16.94 20.63
C VAL A 58 -4.59 -17.65 19.57
N VAL A 59 -4.52 -18.97 19.62
CA VAL A 59 -3.57 -19.76 18.82
C VAL A 59 -4.30 -20.59 17.77
N PHE A 60 -3.95 -20.36 16.50
CA PHE A 60 -4.33 -21.20 15.37
C PHE A 60 -3.24 -22.25 15.16
N SER A 61 -3.61 -23.52 15.13
CA SER A 61 -2.66 -24.64 15.20
C SER A 61 -1.95 -24.90 13.87
N SER A 62 -0.67 -25.26 13.93
CA SER A 62 0.11 -25.68 12.75
C SER A 62 -0.51 -26.91 12.08
N GLY A 63 -0.42 -26.99 10.75
CA GLY A 63 -1.00 -28.08 9.96
C GLY A 63 -2.53 -28.04 9.83
N VAL A 64 -3.18 -26.99 10.34
CA VAL A 64 -4.62 -26.76 10.23
C VAL A 64 -4.88 -25.60 9.28
N THR A 65 -5.82 -25.78 8.36
CA THR A 65 -6.42 -24.68 7.59
C THR A 65 -7.81 -24.42 8.15
N TYR A 66 -8.06 -23.20 8.60
CA TYR A 66 -9.36 -22.74 9.10
C TYR A 66 -10.14 -22.05 7.98
N ASN A 67 -11.37 -22.46 7.73
CA ASN A 67 -12.23 -21.91 6.68
C ASN A 67 -13.10 -20.80 7.25
N LEU A 68 -13.04 -19.61 6.66
CA LEU A 68 -13.75 -18.43 7.10
C LEU A 68 -14.94 -18.16 6.19
N ASP A 69 -15.99 -18.99 6.26
CA ASP A 69 -17.15 -18.86 5.36
C ASP A 69 -18.03 -17.66 5.72
N THR A 70 -17.88 -17.14 6.94
CA THR A 70 -18.51 -15.89 7.38
C THR A 70 -17.48 -14.85 7.86
N PRO A 71 -17.72 -13.55 7.63
CA PRO A 71 -16.83 -12.48 8.10
C PRO A 71 -16.64 -12.48 9.62
N LEU A 72 -15.41 -12.21 10.06
CA LEU A 72 -15.03 -12.07 11.46
C LEU A 72 -15.06 -10.60 11.87
N GLN A 73 -15.75 -10.28 12.96
CA GLN A 73 -15.87 -8.90 13.45
C GLN A 73 -15.55 -8.84 14.95
N PHE A 74 -14.35 -8.37 15.29
CA PHE A 74 -13.90 -8.26 16.67
C PHE A 74 -14.02 -6.83 17.19
N SER A 75 -14.44 -6.70 18.45
CA SER A 75 -14.45 -5.42 19.15
C SER A 75 -14.17 -5.60 20.64
N ASN A 76 -13.84 -4.52 21.32
CA ASN A 76 -13.56 -4.50 22.76
C ASN A 76 -12.42 -5.46 23.17
N LEU A 77 -11.49 -5.73 22.26
CA LEU A 77 -10.28 -6.46 22.60
C LEU A 77 -9.35 -5.53 23.40
N ASN A 78 -8.68 -6.11 24.40
CA ASN A 78 -7.72 -5.40 25.23
C ASN A 78 -6.54 -6.31 25.50
N ASN A 79 -5.38 -5.98 24.91
CA ASN A 79 -4.16 -6.78 25.01
C ASN A 79 -4.37 -8.23 24.58
N VAL A 80 -4.74 -8.45 23.31
CA VAL A 80 -4.98 -9.77 22.73
C VAL A 80 -4.02 -10.02 21.58
N GLU A 81 -3.30 -11.14 21.66
CA GLU A 81 -2.44 -11.63 20.59
C GLU A 81 -3.10 -12.80 19.85
N PHE A 82 -3.14 -12.73 18.53
CA PHE A 82 -3.51 -13.82 17.64
C PHE A 82 -2.25 -14.42 17.02
N VAL A 83 -2.00 -15.69 17.27
CA VAL A 83 -0.83 -16.44 16.76
C VAL A 83 -1.28 -17.39 15.66
N PHE A 84 -0.88 -17.11 14.43
CA PHE A 84 -1.30 -17.82 13.23
C PHE A 84 -0.25 -18.85 12.82
N ASN A 85 -0.23 -20.02 13.47
CA ASN A 85 0.60 -21.14 12.99
C ASN A 85 -0.08 -21.94 11.87
N GLY A 86 -1.41 -21.99 11.89
CA GLY A 86 -2.24 -22.56 10.82
C GLY A 86 -2.59 -21.54 9.73
N ASN A 87 -3.17 -22.02 8.64
CA ASN A 87 -3.64 -21.17 7.55
C ASN A 87 -5.09 -20.75 7.78
N LEU A 88 -5.50 -19.61 7.24
CA LEU A 88 -6.86 -19.11 7.24
C LEU A 88 -7.27 -18.91 5.80
N SER A 89 -8.33 -19.57 5.36
CA SER A 89 -8.82 -19.53 3.99
C SER A 89 -10.15 -18.80 3.95
N LEU A 90 -10.26 -17.81 3.07
CA LEU A 90 -11.57 -17.35 2.59
C LEU A 90 -12.21 -18.46 1.73
N PRO A 91 -13.52 -18.38 1.45
CA PRO A 91 -14.17 -19.34 0.55
C PRO A 91 -13.63 -19.23 -0.88
N ASP A 92 -13.52 -20.36 -1.56
CA ASP A 92 -13.11 -20.47 -2.96
C ASP A 92 -14.28 -20.42 -3.95
N ASN A 93 -15.52 -20.35 -3.46
CA ASN A 93 -16.71 -20.23 -4.30
C ASN A 93 -17.08 -18.76 -4.50
N VAL A 94 -16.74 -18.21 -5.68
CA VAL A 94 -17.00 -16.81 -6.07
C VAL A 94 -18.45 -16.40 -5.78
N THR A 95 -19.44 -17.13 -6.28
CA THR A 95 -20.87 -16.78 -6.08
C THR A 95 -21.30 -16.79 -4.61
N ALA A 96 -20.75 -17.68 -3.79
CA ALA A 96 -21.03 -17.67 -2.36
C ALA A 96 -20.44 -16.43 -1.66
N VAL A 97 -19.23 -16.02 -2.06
CA VAL A 97 -18.58 -14.81 -1.55
C VAL A 97 -19.32 -13.55 -1.98
N GLU A 98 -19.71 -13.44 -3.26
CA GLU A 98 -20.51 -12.32 -3.77
C GLU A 98 -21.81 -12.15 -2.95
N ALA A 99 -22.49 -13.25 -2.63
CA ALA A 99 -23.71 -13.22 -1.82
C ALA A 99 -23.47 -12.71 -0.39
N VAL A 100 -22.29 -12.95 0.18
CA VAL A 100 -21.88 -12.39 1.48
C VAL A 100 -21.58 -10.90 1.35
N VAL A 101 -20.82 -10.49 0.34
CA VAL A 101 -20.42 -9.08 0.11
C VAL A 101 -21.65 -8.19 -0.12
N GLN A 102 -22.64 -8.68 -0.88
CA GLN A 102 -23.90 -7.97 -1.10
C GLN A 102 -24.74 -7.75 0.18
N ASN A 103 -24.49 -8.53 1.22
CA ASN A 103 -25.22 -8.40 2.49
C ASN A 103 -24.46 -7.50 3.47
N THR A 104 -24.71 -6.20 3.38
CA THR A 104 -24.07 -5.18 4.23
C THR A 104 -24.33 -5.31 5.74
N HIS A 105 -25.29 -6.15 6.15
CA HIS A 105 -25.50 -6.46 7.58
C HIS A 105 -24.50 -7.50 8.11
N VAL A 106 -23.96 -8.33 7.23
CA VAL A 106 -22.99 -9.40 7.55
C VAL A 106 -21.58 -8.97 7.18
N TYR A 107 -21.43 -8.29 6.04
CA TYR A 107 -20.17 -7.81 5.51
C TYR A 107 -20.06 -6.28 5.64
N PRO A 108 -19.29 -5.76 6.62
CA PRO A 108 -19.14 -4.32 6.83
C PRO A 108 -18.10 -3.69 5.87
N GLY A 109 -17.79 -4.36 4.75
CA GLY A 109 -16.80 -3.93 3.77
C GLY A 109 -15.44 -4.63 3.87
N HIS A 110 -15.17 -5.45 4.90
CA HIS A 110 -13.95 -6.26 5.02
C HIS A 110 -14.25 -7.59 5.71
N TRP A 111 -13.51 -8.64 5.35
CA TRP A 111 -13.77 -9.99 5.86
C TRP A 111 -13.33 -10.19 7.31
N ILE A 112 -12.27 -9.50 7.72
CA ILE A 112 -11.78 -9.48 9.09
C ILE A 112 -11.74 -8.03 9.57
N THR A 113 -12.59 -7.68 10.52
CA THR A 113 -12.59 -6.35 11.13
C THR A 113 -12.21 -6.40 12.60
N VAL A 114 -11.40 -5.43 13.02
CA VAL A 114 -11.11 -5.16 14.43
C VAL A 114 -11.31 -3.68 14.68
N SER A 115 -12.26 -3.34 15.56
CA SER A 115 -12.56 -1.95 15.91
C SER A 115 -12.68 -1.77 17.42
N SER A 116 -12.63 -0.53 17.89
CA SER A 116 -12.90 -0.19 19.31
C SER A 116 -12.10 -1.08 20.28
N SER A 117 -10.84 -1.31 19.95
CA SER A 117 -9.94 -2.24 20.65
C SER A 117 -8.59 -1.59 20.88
N THR A 118 -7.86 -2.06 21.89
CA THR A 118 -6.52 -1.57 22.23
C THR A 118 -5.56 -2.73 22.46
N GLY A 119 -4.32 -2.62 21.99
CA GLY A 119 -3.30 -3.66 22.17
C GLY A 119 -3.68 -4.95 21.42
N VAL A 120 -3.77 -4.87 20.10
CA VAL A 120 -4.08 -6.03 19.25
C VAL A 120 -2.81 -6.44 18.53
N THR A 121 -2.41 -7.70 18.68
CA THR A 121 -1.22 -8.24 18.02
C THR A 121 -1.60 -9.40 17.10
N PHE A 122 -1.14 -9.39 15.85
CA PHE A 122 -1.18 -10.53 14.95
C PHE A 122 0.26 -11.00 14.71
N THR A 123 0.55 -12.25 15.09
CA THR A 123 1.85 -12.88 14.94
C THR A 123 1.74 -14.06 13.98
N GLY A 124 2.35 -13.93 12.80
CA GLY A 124 2.40 -14.96 11.77
C GLY A 124 3.49 -16.00 12.02
N SER A 125 3.32 -17.16 11.39
CA SER A 125 4.28 -18.27 11.48
C SER A 125 5.57 -17.99 10.73
N LYS A 126 6.70 -18.41 11.32
CA LYS A 126 8.01 -18.49 10.64
C LYS A 126 8.10 -19.68 9.68
N ASP A 127 7.21 -20.66 9.79
CA ASP A 127 7.14 -21.78 8.87
C ASP A 127 6.63 -21.30 7.51
N SER A 128 7.34 -21.63 6.43
CA SER A 128 6.94 -21.30 5.06
C SER A 128 5.58 -21.88 4.66
N SER A 129 5.14 -22.97 5.27
CA SER A 129 3.92 -23.71 4.92
C SER A 129 2.68 -23.33 5.74
N GLY A 130 2.85 -22.60 6.85
CA GLY A 130 1.77 -22.24 7.78
C GLY A 130 1.63 -20.74 7.98
N GLY A 131 0.52 -20.27 8.58
CA GLY A 131 0.31 -18.86 8.87
C GLY A 131 -0.07 -17.99 7.66
N TRP A 132 -0.58 -18.60 6.60
CA TRP A 132 -1.07 -17.87 5.43
C TRP A 132 -2.53 -17.48 5.57
N PHE A 133 -2.85 -16.25 5.21
CA PHE A 133 -4.20 -15.81 4.87
C PHE A 133 -4.40 -15.98 3.37
N ILE A 134 -5.32 -16.87 2.98
CA ILE A 134 -5.51 -17.32 1.60
C ILE A 134 -6.83 -16.73 1.07
N GLY A 135 -6.76 -15.94 0.01
CA GLY A 135 -7.92 -15.25 -0.56
C GLY A 135 -8.54 -15.87 -1.80
N HIS A 136 -7.82 -16.75 -2.53
CA HIS A 136 -8.25 -17.34 -3.81
C HIS A 136 -8.59 -16.31 -4.92
N GLY A 137 -7.86 -15.21 -4.96
CA GLY A 137 -8.03 -14.14 -5.96
C GLY A 137 -7.84 -14.58 -7.42
N ASP A 138 -7.11 -15.67 -7.66
CA ASP A 138 -6.96 -16.29 -8.97
C ASP A 138 -8.27 -16.81 -9.58
N LEU A 139 -9.30 -17.02 -8.75
CA LEU A 139 -10.65 -17.35 -9.22
C LEU A 139 -11.43 -16.11 -9.69
N TRP A 140 -10.93 -14.90 -9.37
CA TRP A 140 -11.59 -13.62 -9.65
C TRP A 140 -10.92 -12.86 -10.79
N TRP A 141 -9.60 -12.75 -10.79
CA TRP A 141 -8.84 -11.93 -11.74
C TRP A 141 -9.08 -12.22 -13.24
N PRO A 142 -9.34 -13.48 -13.67
CA PRO A 142 -9.63 -13.77 -15.08
C PRO A 142 -10.96 -13.17 -15.60
N ASN A 143 -11.86 -12.72 -14.72
CA ASN A 143 -13.17 -12.20 -15.11
C ASN A 143 -13.08 -10.75 -15.59
N VAL A 144 -12.79 -10.56 -16.88
CA VAL A 144 -12.62 -9.24 -17.53
C VAL A 144 -13.84 -8.30 -17.44
N ASN A 145 -15.04 -8.83 -17.14
CA ASN A 145 -16.27 -8.05 -16.97
C ASN A 145 -16.57 -7.73 -15.50
N ASP A 146 -15.76 -8.25 -14.57
CA ASP A 146 -15.86 -8.04 -13.14
C ASP A 146 -14.79 -7.04 -12.70
N SER A 147 -14.59 -5.98 -13.49
CA SER A 147 -13.77 -4.83 -13.10
C SER A 147 -14.48 -3.94 -12.08
N ASP A 148 -15.68 -4.32 -11.64
CA ASP A 148 -16.47 -3.62 -10.66
C ASP A 148 -16.13 -4.17 -9.27
N ASN A 149 -15.77 -3.28 -8.34
CA ASN A 149 -15.41 -3.66 -6.99
C ASN A 149 -16.62 -4.02 -6.11
N ASP A 150 -17.84 -3.83 -6.62
CA ASP A 150 -19.08 -3.99 -5.87
C ASP A 150 -19.27 -5.36 -5.18
N TYR A 151 -18.57 -6.41 -5.63
CA TYR A 151 -18.72 -7.77 -5.07
C TYR A 151 -17.43 -8.43 -4.59
N ARG A 152 -16.31 -7.72 -4.62
CA ARG A 152 -14.99 -8.27 -4.24
C ARG A 152 -14.74 -8.10 -2.74
N PRO A 153 -14.35 -9.16 -2.01
CA PRO A 153 -14.05 -9.02 -0.59
C PRO A 153 -12.68 -8.37 -0.36
N HIS A 154 -12.67 -7.32 0.44
CA HIS A 154 -11.47 -6.77 1.07
C HIS A 154 -11.10 -7.61 2.30
N PHE A 155 -9.82 -7.68 2.62
CA PHE A 155 -9.30 -8.60 3.65
C PHE A 155 -9.46 -8.06 5.07
N PHE A 156 -8.68 -7.04 5.45
CA PHE A 156 -8.57 -6.57 6.83
C PHE A 156 -8.99 -5.11 6.98
N SER A 157 -9.76 -4.80 8.03
CA SER A 157 -9.93 -3.43 8.52
C SER A 157 -9.57 -3.35 10.00
N PHE A 158 -8.58 -2.52 10.31
CA PHE A 158 -8.16 -2.22 11.67
C PHE A 158 -8.47 -0.76 11.99
N LYS A 159 -9.28 -0.54 13.03
CA LYS A 159 -9.56 0.78 13.62
C LYS A 159 -9.34 0.71 15.12
N VAL A 160 -8.07 0.70 15.51
CA VAL A 160 -7.62 0.36 16.88
C VAL A 160 -6.49 1.28 17.34
N THR A 161 -6.22 1.27 18.64
CA THR A 161 -5.02 1.89 19.23
C THR A 161 -4.03 0.78 19.58
N SER A 162 -2.73 0.96 19.28
CA SER A 162 -1.69 -0.04 19.58
C SER A 162 -1.91 -1.36 18.82
N LEU A 163 -1.75 -1.30 17.50
CA LEU A 163 -1.78 -2.46 16.59
C LEU A 163 -0.36 -2.95 16.34
N ARG A 164 -0.15 -4.26 16.43
CA ARG A 164 1.10 -4.93 16.06
C ARG A 164 0.83 -6.02 15.03
N LEU A 165 1.48 -5.96 13.88
CA LEU A 165 1.42 -6.99 12.84
C LEU A 165 2.85 -7.51 12.61
N ARG A 166 3.09 -8.81 12.80
CA ARG A 166 4.44 -9.40 12.77
C ARG A 166 4.45 -10.63 11.89
N GLY A 167 5.26 -10.64 10.83
CA GLY A 167 5.42 -11.83 9.99
C GLY A 167 4.13 -12.28 9.30
N VAL A 168 3.19 -11.37 9.05
CA VAL A 168 1.90 -11.69 8.44
C VAL A 168 2.11 -12.03 6.97
N LYS A 169 1.42 -13.05 6.47
CA LYS A 169 1.55 -13.53 5.09
C LYS A 169 0.20 -13.66 4.42
N ILE A 170 0.06 -13.08 3.25
CA ILE A 170 -1.18 -13.04 2.48
C ILE A 170 -0.90 -13.64 1.11
N LEU A 171 -1.75 -14.60 0.71
CA LEU A 171 -1.66 -15.30 -0.56
C LEU A 171 -2.94 -15.07 -1.36
N LYS A 172 -2.77 -14.55 -2.57
CA LYS A 172 -3.82 -14.33 -3.57
C LYS A 172 -5.07 -13.66 -2.97
N PRO A 173 -4.98 -12.47 -2.37
CA PRO A 173 -6.18 -11.76 -1.94
C PRO A 173 -7.00 -11.31 -3.17
N VAL A 174 -8.31 -11.14 -3.00
CA VAL A 174 -9.19 -10.80 -4.13
C VAL A 174 -9.03 -9.33 -4.54
N ALA A 175 -9.01 -8.42 -3.57
CA ALA A 175 -8.86 -6.97 -3.74
C ALA A 175 -8.04 -6.38 -2.56
N TRP A 176 -8.35 -5.18 -2.07
CA TRP A 176 -7.66 -4.50 -0.96
C TRP A 176 -7.33 -5.40 0.25
N VAL A 177 -6.10 -5.28 0.73
CA VAL A 177 -5.60 -6.15 1.80
C VAL A 177 -5.76 -5.49 3.17
N PHE A 178 -5.10 -4.36 3.43
CA PHE A 178 -5.10 -3.72 4.74
C PHE A 178 -5.70 -2.31 4.70
N SER A 179 -6.82 -2.11 5.38
CA SER A 179 -7.30 -0.78 5.77
C SER A 179 -6.85 -0.49 7.21
N LEU A 180 -5.90 0.45 7.36
CA LEU A 180 -5.32 0.86 8.63
C LEU A 180 -5.86 2.23 9.06
N GLY A 181 -6.58 2.24 10.18
CA GLY A 181 -7.05 3.44 10.88
C GLY A 181 -6.75 3.35 12.38
N GLY A 182 -6.87 4.49 13.08
CA GLY A 182 -6.53 4.61 14.49
C GLY A 182 -5.13 5.16 14.71
N GLU A 183 -4.41 4.67 15.73
CA GLU A 183 -3.10 5.20 16.10
C GLU A 183 -2.17 4.16 16.73
N ASP A 184 -0.86 4.43 16.70
CA ASP A 184 0.18 3.53 17.22
C ASP A 184 0.14 2.17 16.52
N VAL A 185 0.59 2.15 15.26
CA VAL A 185 0.62 0.94 14.44
C VAL A 185 2.06 0.57 14.15
N TYR A 186 2.42 -0.69 14.40
CA TYR A 186 3.72 -1.23 14.02
C TYR A 186 3.57 -2.55 13.26
N MET A 187 4.11 -2.57 12.04
CA MET A 187 4.01 -3.68 11.12
C MET A 187 5.40 -4.12 10.68
N THR A 188 5.67 -5.42 10.72
CA THR A 188 6.99 -5.99 10.43
C THR A 188 6.93 -7.25 9.60
N ASP A 189 7.94 -7.44 8.75
CA ASP A 189 8.22 -8.67 8.00
C ASP A 189 7.00 -9.21 7.24
N THR A 190 6.24 -8.34 6.59
CA THR A 190 5.00 -8.75 5.91
C THR A 190 5.23 -9.12 4.46
N VAL A 191 4.57 -10.20 4.03
CA VAL A 191 4.57 -10.68 2.65
C VAL A 191 3.17 -10.68 2.07
N LEU A 192 3.01 -10.03 0.91
CA LEU A 192 1.80 -10.04 0.10
C LEU A 192 2.12 -10.66 -1.27
N ASP A 193 1.57 -11.83 -1.56
CA ASP A 193 1.79 -12.53 -2.83
C ASP A 193 0.48 -12.63 -3.62
N ALA A 194 0.30 -11.72 -4.57
CA ALA A 194 -0.83 -11.70 -5.51
C ALA A 194 -0.38 -11.91 -6.95
N ARG A 195 0.66 -12.72 -7.18
CA ARG A 195 1.07 -13.11 -8.54
C ARG A 195 -0.03 -13.96 -9.18
N SER A 196 -0.40 -13.63 -10.42
CA SER A 196 -1.25 -14.49 -11.23
C SER A 196 -0.45 -15.65 -11.83
N ASP A 197 -1.07 -16.83 -11.89
CA ASP A 197 -0.50 -18.03 -12.50
C ASP A 197 -0.70 -18.07 -14.03
N ASP A 198 -1.61 -17.26 -14.59
CA ASP A 198 -1.97 -17.26 -16.02
C ASP A 198 -1.37 -16.10 -16.83
N GLY A 199 -0.57 -15.24 -16.18
CA GLY A 199 0.07 -14.08 -16.79
C GLY A 199 -0.86 -12.90 -17.06
N PHE A 200 -2.16 -13.00 -16.71
CA PHE A 200 -3.09 -11.87 -16.76
C PHE A 200 -2.97 -11.05 -15.47
N ALA A 201 -2.64 -9.77 -15.61
CA ALA A 201 -2.28 -8.89 -14.51
C ALA A 201 -3.47 -8.08 -13.95
N PHE A 202 -4.70 -8.58 -14.03
CA PHE A 202 -5.87 -7.84 -13.50
C PHE A 202 -6.08 -8.08 -11.99
N ASN A 203 -5.11 -7.64 -11.21
CA ASN A 203 -5.22 -7.40 -9.77
C ASN A 203 -5.19 -5.88 -9.48
N THR A 204 -5.84 -5.10 -10.33
CA THR A 204 -5.69 -3.64 -10.52
C THR A 204 -6.40 -2.78 -9.47
N VAL A 205 -6.83 -3.42 -8.39
CA VAL A 205 -7.58 -2.87 -7.24
C VAL A 205 -7.07 -3.51 -5.94
N LEU A 206 -5.85 -4.03 -6.00
CA LEU A 206 -5.23 -4.81 -4.93
C LEU A 206 -4.18 -3.93 -4.24
N ASP A 207 -4.66 -2.94 -3.52
CA ASP A 207 -3.80 -2.14 -2.67
C ASP A 207 -3.28 -3.03 -1.54
N GLY A 208 -1.98 -2.95 -1.29
CA GLY A 208 -1.38 -3.57 -0.12
C GLY A 208 -1.94 -2.93 1.14
N ILE A 209 -1.84 -1.60 1.25
CA ILE A 209 -2.20 -0.87 2.47
C ILE A 209 -2.88 0.45 2.11
N ASP A 210 -4.10 0.64 2.57
CA ASP A 210 -4.74 1.95 2.71
C ASP A 210 -4.57 2.46 4.14
N CYS A 211 -3.82 3.55 4.30
CA CYS A 211 -3.44 4.08 5.60
C CYS A 211 -4.05 5.46 5.86
N SER A 212 -4.94 5.50 6.86
CA SER A 212 -5.49 6.71 7.48
C SER A 212 -5.13 6.83 8.97
N ALA A 213 -4.31 5.90 9.48
CA ALA A 213 -3.82 5.87 10.87
C ALA A 213 -2.64 6.83 11.10
N SER A 214 -2.40 7.19 12.35
CA SER A 214 -1.29 8.06 12.77
C SER A 214 -0.30 7.33 13.68
N ASN A 215 0.96 7.78 13.70
CA ASN A 215 2.06 7.11 14.41
C ASN A 215 2.22 5.67 13.91
N VAL A 216 2.49 5.54 12.62
CA VAL A 216 2.58 4.25 11.92
C VAL A 216 4.04 3.98 11.56
N VAL A 217 4.53 2.79 11.86
CA VAL A 217 5.81 2.29 11.38
C VAL A 217 5.59 0.95 10.67
N ILE A 218 6.05 0.85 9.43
CA ILE A 218 6.04 -0.36 8.62
C ILE A 218 7.49 -0.66 8.26
N ASP A 219 8.02 -1.80 8.68
CA ASP A 219 9.43 -2.14 8.54
C ASP A 219 9.61 -3.57 8.04
N GLY A 220 10.04 -3.71 6.78
CA GLY A 220 10.13 -5.00 6.12
C GLY A 220 8.81 -5.36 5.44
N TRP A 221 8.70 -4.98 4.17
CA TRP A 221 7.55 -5.30 3.32
C TRP A 221 8.03 -5.91 2.02
N THR A 222 7.41 -7.01 1.61
CA THR A 222 7.59 -7.57 0.27
C THR A 222 6.24 -7.81 -0.38
N SER A 223 6.00 -7.23 -1.55
CA SER A 223 4.77 -7.50 -2.30
C SER A 223 4.96 -7.76 -3.78
N TRP A 224 4.07 -8.59 -4.28
CA TRP A 224 3.68 -8.66 -5.68
C TRP A 224 2.19 -8.34 -5.73
N ASN A 225 1.84 -7.13 -6.12
CA ASN A 225 0.46 -6.68 -6.26
C ASN A 225 0.31 -5.76 -7.46
N GLY A 226 -0.93 -5.47 -7.87
CA GLY A 226 -1.26 -4.74 -9.10
C GLY A 226 -1.72 -3.32 -8.90
N ASP A 227 -1.67 -2.81 -7.66
CA ASP A 227 -1.99 -1.44 -7.31
C ASP A 227 -0.97 -0.93 -6.26
N ASP A 228 -1.32 0.08 -5.48
CA ASP A 228 -0.45 0.75 -4.51
C ASP A 228 0.15 -0.25 -3.51
N VAL A 229 1.45 -0.13 -3.23
CA VAL A 229 2.08 -0.83 -2.10
C VAL A 229 1.47 -0.32 -0.79
N ILE A 230 1.40 1.01 -0.71
CA ILE A 230 0.69 1.76 0.31
C ILE A 230 0.13 3.03 -0.31
N ASN A 231 -1.07 3.41 0.11
CA ASN A 231 -1.69 4.70 -0.11
C ASN A 231 -1.92 5.37 1.25
N VAL A 232 -1.20 6.46 1.54
CA VAL A 232 -1.37 7.25 2.77
C VAL A 232 -2.19 8.49 2.48
N ALA A 233 -3.25 8.72 3.26
CA ALA A 233 -4.14 9.87 3.09
C ALA A 233 -4.50 10.53 4.43
N PRO A 234 -4.89 11.82 4.43
CA PRO A 234 -5.48 12.45 5.60
C PRO A 234 -6.60 11.61 6.23
N PRO A 235 -6.71 11.58 7.58
CA PRO A 235 -6.04 12.44 8.55
C PRO A 235 -4.71 11.89 9.10
N ALA A 236 -4.06 10.94 8.41
CA ALA A 236 -2.82 10.34 8.89
C ALA A 236 -1.73 11.40 9.17
N VAL A 237 -0.98 11.20 10.26
CA VAL A 237 0.24 11.96 10.56
C VAL A 237 1.31 11.04 11.14
N ASN A 238 2.58 11.36 10.88
CA ASN A 238 3.73 10.59 11.39
C ASN A 238 3.69 9.12 10.93
N VAL A 239 3.93 8.90 9.64
CA VAL A 239 3.93 7.58 8.99
C VAL A 239 5.33 7.30 8.46
N THR A 240 5.93 6.18 8.85
CA THR A 240 7.21 5.71 8.30
C THR A 240 7.02 4.34 7.68
N MET A 241 7.42 4.16 6.43
CA MET A 241 7.55 2.84 5.80
C MET A 241 8.95 2.66 5.25
N ARG A 242 9.59 1.54 5.60
CA ARG A 242 10.97 1.28 5.20
C ARG A 242 11.28 -0.18 4.94
N ASN A 243 12.40 -0.41 4.26
CA ASN A 243 12.89 -1.74 3.88
C ASN A 243 11.85 -2.48 3.04
N VAL A 244 11.56 -1.90 1.88
CA VAL A 244 10.46 -2.34 0.99
C VAL A 244 11.03 -2.96 -0.28
N VAL A 245 10.46 -4.09 -0.72
CA VAL A 245 10.68 -4.66 -2.05
C VAL A 245 9.33 -4.92 -2.72
N ALA A 246 9.06 -4.27 -3.84
CA ALA A 246 7.77 -4.33 -4.50
C ALA A 246 7.89 -4.65 -6.00
N TYR A 247 6.90 -5.37 -6.52
CA TYR A 247 6.83 -5.79 -7.91
C TYR A 247 5.42 -5.61 -8.48
N GLY A 248 5.30 -5.05 -9.69
CA GLY A 248 4.02 -4.98 -10.42
C GLY A 248 3.04 -3.90 -9.96
N THR A 249 3.49 -3.01 -9.08
CA THR A 249 2.64 -2.14 -8.25
C THR A 249 2.38 -0.76 -8.85
N HIS A 250 1.55 0.05 -8.19
CA HIS A 250 1.44 1.50 -8.42
C HIS A 250 2.23 2.35 -7.42
N GLY A 251 3.21 1.72 -6.78
CA GLY A 251 4.24 2.41 -6.02
C GLY A 251 3.88 2.73 -4.58
N ILE A 252 4.68 3.62 -4.01
CA ILE A 252 4.50 4.17 -2.65
C ILE A 252 3.77 5.51 -2.81
N SER A 253 2.47 5.47 -2.53
CA SER A 253 1.53 6.53 -2.87
C SER A 253 1.09 7.35 -1.67
N VAL A 254 0.93 8.63 -1.92
CA VAL A 254 0.22 9.56 -1.05
C VAL A 254 -0.94 10.14 -1.84
N SER A 255 -2.13 10.14 -1.26
CA SER A 255 -3.32 10.72 -1.88
C SER A 255 -3.97 11.78 -1.02
N CYS A 256 -4.73 12.66 -1.67
CA CYS A 256 -5.31 13.79 -0.99
C CYS A 256 -6.57 14.32 -1.69
N SER A 257 -7.68 14.33 -0.97
CA SER A 257 -8.98 14.85 -1.44
C SER A 257 -9.64 15.82 -0.47
N SER A 258 -9.26 15.77 0.81
CA SER A 258 -9.74 16.69 1.85
C SER A 258 -8.85 16.59 3.10
N GLY A 259 -8.98 17.56 4.01
CA GLY A 259 -8.31 17.50 5.31
C GLY A 259 -6.83 17.89 5.28
N SER A 260 -6.08 17.39 6.26
CA SER A 260 -4.65 17.63 6.40
C SER A 260 -3.93 16.37 6.87
N GLY A 261 -2.74 16.11 6.34
CA GLY A 261 -1.87 15.02 6.76
C GLY A 261 -0.40 15.34 6.43
N GLY A 262 0.53 14.64 7.05
CA GLY A 262 1.94 14.95 6.87
C GLY A 262 2.89 14.23 7.82
N ASP A 263 4.17 14.59 7.75
CA ASP A 263 5.26 13.90 8.43
C ASP A 263 5.38 12.44 7.97
N TYR A 264 5.44 12.24 6.65
CA TYR A 264 5.59 10.90 6.07
C TYR A 264 7.02 10.67 5.60
N LEU A 265 7.58 9.52 5.97
CA LEU A 265 8.90 9.08 5.56
C LEU A 265 8.82 7.71 4.89
N PHE A 266 9.18 7.66 3.62
CA PHE A 266 9.35 6.42 2.88
C PHE A 266 10.83 6.25 2.59
N GLU A 267 11.44 5.13 3.02
CA GLU A 267 12.88 4.95 2.85
C GLU A 267 13.37 3.53 2.59
N ASN A 268 14.49 3.40 1.90
CA ASN A 268 15.14 2.10 1.60
C ASN A 268 14.18 1.16 0.86
N THR A 269 13.78 1.60 -0.33
CA THR A 269 12.73 0.96 -1.12
C THR A 269 13.28 0.54 -2.47
N ILE A 270 12.94 -0.67 -2.90
CA ILE A 270 13.25 -1.17 -4.24
C ILE A 270 11.93 -1.52 -4.94
N ILE A 271 11.70 -0.93 -6.11
CA ILE A 271 10.49 -1.13 -6.91
C ILE A 271 10.88 -1.66 -8.29
N TYR A 272 10.27 -2.76 -8.71
CA TYR A 272 10.54 -3.45 -9.96
C TYR A 272 9.28 -3.60 -10.81
N ASN A 273 9.39 -3.38 -12.12
CA ASN A 273 8.36 -3.76 -13.09
C ASN A 273 6.96 -3.24 -12.71
N SER A 274 6.91 -2.00 -12.21
CA SER A 274 5.72 -1.35 -11.67
C SER A 274 5.25 -0.25 -12.61
N LEU A 275 4.00 0.20 -12.45
CA LEU A 275 3.54 1.39 -13.15
C LEU A 275 4.18 2.65 -12.57
N ILE A 276 4.21 2.77 -11.24
CA ILE A 276 4.63 4.01 -10.56
C ILE A 276 5.60 3.69 -9.42
N GLY A 277 6.55 4.61 -9.16
CA GLY A 277 7.53 4.52 -8.08
C GLY A 277 7.12 5.32 -6.84
N ALA A 278 7.56 6.57 -6.74
CA ALA A 278 7.17 7.52 -5.71
C ALA A 278 6.01 8.40 -6.22
N ARG A 279 4.85 8.36 -5.57
CA ARG A 279 3.61 8.95 -6.09
C ARG A 279 2.93 9.91 -5.14
N PHE A 280 2.46 11.03 -5.69
CA PHE A 280 1.45 11.89 -5.09
C PHE A 280 0.27 12.10 -6.06
N LYS A 281 -0.95 11.86 -5.57
CA LYS A 281 -2.20 12.05 -6.31
C LYS A 281 -3.17 12.97 -5.54
N GLY A 282 -3.21 14.24 -5.93
CA GLY A 282 -4.26 15.19 -5.51
C GLY A 282 -5.52 15.02 -6.37
N VAL A 283 -6.68 14.85 -5.75
CA VAL A 283 -7.95 14.64 -6.48
C VAL A 283 -8.40 15.92 -7.17
N LEU A 284 -8.74 15.79 -8.46
CA LEU A 284 -9.20 16.88 -9.30
C LEU A 284 -10.35 17.67 -8.64
N GLY A 285 -10.19 18.99 -8.56
CA GLY A 285 -11.24 19.89 -8.09
C GLY A 285 -11.51 19.84 -6.59
N THR A 286 -10.55 19.31 -5.82
CA THR A 286 -10.59 19.28 -4.35
C THR A 286 -9.42 20.06 -3.74
N THR A 287 -9.48 20.30 -2.44
CA THR A 287 -8.37 20.91 -1.68
C THR A 287 -8.09 20.15 -0.40
N CYS A 288 -6.83 20.14 -0.02
CA CYS A 288 -6.34 19.52 1.20
C CYS A 288 -4.91 20.02 1.48
N ASN A 289 -4.37 19.73 2.67
CA ASN A 289 -3.05 20.22 3.08
C ASN A 289 -2.11 19.06 3.40
N MET A 290 -1.03 18.96 2.64
CA MET A 290 0.01 17.95 2.82
C MET A 290 1.33 18.62 3.16
N TYR A 291 2.02 18.10 4.18
CA TYR A 291 3.27 18.70 4.64
C TYR A 291 4.32 17.68 5.05
N ASN A 292 5.60 18.01 4.83
CA ASN A 292 6.76 17.24 5.27
C ASN A 292 6.69 15.76 4.85
N ILE A 293 6.81 15.52 3.55
CA ILE A 293 6.75 14.17 2.96
C ILE A 293 8.07 13.89 2.25
N THR A 294 8.70 12.76 2.58
CA THR A 294 10.00 12.37 2.02
C THR A 294 9.95 10.97 1.43
N TRP A 295 10.40 10.84 0.18
CA TRP A 295 10.83 9.56 -0.39
C TRP A 295 12.35 9.59 -0.51
N ARG A 296 13.06 8.67 0.17
CA ARG A 296 14.53 8.64 0.12
C ARG A 296 15.14 7.25 -0.03
N ASN A 297 16.30 7.17 -0.65
CA ASN A 297 17.03 5.91 -0.87
C ASN A 297 16.18 4.89 -1.67
N PHE A 298 15.66 5.33 -2.83
CA PHE A 298 14.87 4.48 -3.72
C PHE A 298 15.72 3.93 -4.86
N VAL A 299 15.52 2.65 -5.18
CA VAL A 299 16.00 2.03 -6.41
C VAL A 299 14.79 1.60 -7.21
N ILE A 300 14.59 2.21 -8.38
CA ILE A 300 13.41 2.04 -9.21
C ILE A 300 13.83 1.47 -10.56
N VAL A 301 13.39 0.27 -10.88
CA VAL A 301 13.87 -0.48 -12.05
C VAL A 301 12.70 -0.88 -12.93
N ASN A 302 12.74 -0.45 -14.20
CA ASN A 302 11.73 -0.78 -15.20
C ASN A 302 10.31 -0.34 -14.75
N VAL A 303 10.17 0.95 -14.45
CA VAL A 303 8.90 1.54 -13.95
C VAL A 303 8.42 2.64 -14.87
N SER A 304 7.14 2.66 -15.27
CA SER A 304 6.64 3.65 -16.24
C SER A 304 6.81 5.09 -15.77
N TYR A 305 6.47 5.37 -14.49
CA TYR A 305 6.54 6.68 -13.86
C TYR A 305 7.34 6.63 -12.54
N PRO A 306 8.68 6.73 -12.57
CA PRO A 306 9.50 6.62 -11.36
C PRO A 306 9.16 7.63 -10.27
N ILE A 307 8.98 8.91 -10.62
CA ILE A 307 8.48 9.95 -9.73
C ILE A 307 7.28 10.61 -10.40
N HIS A 308 6.13 10.58 -9.72
CA HIS A 308 4.85 11.06 -10.26
C HIS A 308 4.10 11.91 -9.23
N PHE A 309 4.14 13.22 -9.41
CA PHE A 309 3.38 14.18 -8.61
C PHE A 309 2.36 14.87 -9.52
N ILE A 310 1.08 14.68 -9.22
CA ILE A 310 -0.02 15.33 -9.93
C ILE A 310 -1.12 15.82 -8.97
N GLU A 311 -1.83 16.86 -9.36
CA GLU A 311 -2.94 17.46 -8.58
C GLU A 311 -4.30 17.41 -9.30
N ASN A 312 -4.36 16.67 -10.41
CA ASN A 312 -5.54 16.52 -11.26
C ASN A 312 -5.98 15.06 -11.39
N TYR A 313 -5.68 14.22 -10.37
CA TYR A 313 -6.02 12.80 -10.39
C TYR A 313 -7.53 12.59 -10.48
N VAL A 314 -7.92 11.62 -11.31
CA VAL A 314 -9.29 11.15 -11.46
C VAL A 314 -9.27 9.64 -11.35
N ASP A 315 -10.09 9.12 -10.46
CA ASP A 315 -10.34 7.69 -10.37
C ASP A 315 -11.21 7.25 -11.58
N GLN A 316 -10.78 6.23 -12.32
CA GLN A 316 -11.51 5.76 -13.50
C GLN A 316 -12.82 5.05 -13.16
N GLU A 317 -12.94 4.45 -11.98
CA GLU A 317 -14.16 3.74 -11.56
C GLU A 317 -15.26 4.72 -11.16
N VAL A 318 -14.86 5.86 -10.58
CA VAL A 318 -15.78 6.91 -10.13
C VAL A 318 -15.99 7.98 -11.22
N GLY A 319 -14.98 8.25 -12.03
CA GLY A 319 -14.91 9.37 -12.94
C GLY A 319 -14.65 10.72 -12.22
N PRO A 320 -14.58 11.83 -12.98
CA PRO A 320 -14.30 13.14 -12.41
C PRO A 320 -15.48 13.60 -11.51
N PRO A 321 -15.21 14.30 -10.40
CA PRO A 321 -16.27 14.83 -9.56
C PRO A 321 -17.28 15.69 -10.35
N PRO A 322 -18.60 15.52 -10.15
CA PRO A 322 -19.59 16.34 -10.84
C PRO A 322 -19.38 17.83 -10.55
N ASN A 323 -19.21 18.64 -11.60
CA ASN A 323 -18.88 20.07 -11.50
C ASN A 323 -17.55 20.36 -10.77
N ALA A 324 -16.54 19.52 -10.97
CA ALA A 324 -15.19 19.73 -10.44
C ALA A 324 -14.72 21.17 -10.68
N ASN A 325 -14.40 21.89 -9.60
CA ASN A 325 -13.84 23.22 -9.72
C ASN A 325 -12.36 23.11 -10.06
N LEU A 326 -12.02 23.21 -11.35
CA LEU A 326 -10.65 23.12 -11.85
C LEU A 326 -9.71 24.22 -11.31
N SER A 327 -10.24 25.21 -10.59
CA SER A 327 -9.44 26.18 -9.85
C SER A 327 -8.92 25.66 -8.50
N LEU A 328 -9.31 24.47 -8.05
CA LEU A 328 -8.88 23.88 -6.79
C LEU A 328 -7.78 22.82 -7.02
N ALA A 329 -6.82 22.77 -6.09
CA ALA A 329 -5.78 21.76 -6.01
C ALA A 329 -5.35 21.57 -4.55
N ALA A 330 -4.49 20.57 -4.31
CA ALA A 330 -3.88 20.37 -3.01
C ALA A 330 -2.91 21.51 -2.65
N TYR A 331 -2.65 21.70 -1.36
CA TYR A 331 -1.53 22.49 -0.89
C TYR A 331 -0.47 21.52 -0.39
N ALA A 332 0.61 21.37 -1.14
CA ALA A 332 1.74 20.50 -0.84
C ALA A 332 2.95 21.34 -0.40
N SER A 333 3.47 21.08 0.80
CA SER A 333 4.61 21.82 1.36
C SER A 333 5.69 20.89 1.90
N GLY A 334 6.97 21.19 1.65
CA GLY A 334 8.07 20.40 2.20
C GLY A 334 8.11 18.95 1.66
N PHE A 335 7.97 18.78 0.35
CA PHE A 335 8.12 17.48 -0.30
C PHE A 335 9.58 17.28 -0.69
N THR A 336 10.15 16.12 -0.35
CA THR A 336 11.54 15.79 -0.63
C THR A 336 11.67 14.46 -1.37
N TRP A 337 12.42 14.45 -2.46
CA TRP A 337 12.90 13.26 -3.15
C TRP A 337 14.43 13.23 -3.05
N GLU A 338 14.96 12.26 -2.33
CA GLU A 338 16.38 12.21 -1.97
C GLU A 338 17.03 10.86 -2.33
N ASN A 339 18.18 10.87 -2.99
CA ASN A 339 18.96 9.67 -3.29
C ASN A 339 18.11 8.60 -4.01
N ILE A 340 17.56 8.98 -5.16
CA ILE A 340 16.72 8.10 -5.99
C ILE A 340 17.47 7.76 -7.26
N VAL A 341 17.66 6.46 -7.49
CA VAL A 341 18.18 5.91 -8.75
C VAL A 341 17.03 5.23 -9.46
N GLY A 342 16.68 5.70 -10.66
CA GLY A 342 15.49 5.25 -11.37
C GLY A 342 15.71 5.05 -12.86
N ALA A 343 15.08 4.03 -13.44
CA ALA A 343 15.03 3.81 -14.88
C ALA A 343 13.61 3.50 -15.33
N THR A 344 13.16 4.19 -16.39
CA THR A 344 11.81 4.01 -16.90
C THR A 344 11.62 2.70 -17.67
N SER A 345 10.37 2.24 -17.73
CA SER A 345 9.94 1.15 -18.62
C SER A 345 9.72 1.64 -20.05
N PRO A 346 9.94 0.81 -21.09
CA PRO A 346 9.50 1.12 -22.45
C PRO A 346 7.97 1.14 -22.60
N SER A 347 7.23 0.52 -21.66
CA SER A 347 5.77 0.58 -21.60
C SER A 347 5.32 1.71 -20.67
N LEU A 348 4.21 2.35 -21.00
CA LEU A 348 3.51 3.32 -20.14
C LEU A 348 2.22 2.75 -19.53
N GLU A 349 1.95 1.49 -19.83
CA GLU A 349 0.73 0.77 -19.45
C GLU A 349 1.11 -0.50 -18.68
N ASP A 350 0.28 -0.87 -17.72
CA ASP A 350 0.35 -2.09 -16.93
C ASP A 350 -0.87 -3.01 -17.12
N GLY A 351 -1.79 -2.61 -18.00
CA GLY A 351 -3.04 -3.32 -18.25
C GLY A 351 -4.19 -2.91 -17.33
N SER A 352 -4.00 -2.06 -16.32
CA SER A 352 -5.03 -1.65 -15.35
C SER A 352 -6.13 -0.74 -15.88
N CYS A 353 -6.07 -0.43 -17.17
CA CYS A 353 -6.88 0.62 -17.75
C CYS A 353 -8.27 0.14 -18.15
N ILE A 354 -9.32 0.81 -17.66
CA ILE A 354 -10.71 0.56 -18.08
C ILE A 354 -11.37 1.78 -18.74
N SER A 355 -10.67 2.91 -18.82
CA SER A 355 -11.13 4.16 -19.47
C SER A 355 -10.18 4.63 -20.58
N ASP A 356 -10.69 5.47 -21.49
CA ASP A 356 -9.88 6.20 -22.49
C ASP A 356 -10.20 7.71 -22.40
N PRO A 357 -9.25 8.58 -22.00
CA PRO A 357 -7.87 8.25 -21.61
C PRO A 357 -7.79 7.45 -20.30
N CYS A 358 -6.65 6.80 -20.08
CA CYS A 358 -6.40 6.03 -18.88
C CYS A 358 -6.34 6.89 -17.61
N TRP A 359 -6.64 6.32 -16.44
CA TRP A 359 -6.43 6.99 -15.14
C TRP A 359 -4.98 7.43 -14.93
N SER A 360 -4.02 6.65 -15.44
CA SER A 360 -2.59 6.94 -15.36
C SER A 360 -2.11 7.90 -16.45
N TYR A 361 -2.98 8.24 -17.40
CA TYR A 361 -2.63 9.11 -18.51
C TYR A 361 -2.15 10.46 -17.98
N THR A 362 -0.93 10.80 -18.37
CA THR A 362 -0.32 12.09 -18.07
C THR A 362 0.02 12.78 -19.37
N THR A 363 -0.43 14.02 -19.54
CA THR A 363 -0.13 14.79 -20.76
C THR A 363 1.38 14.81 -21.00
N GLY A 364 1.80 14.52 -22.22
CA GLY A 364 3.21 14.48 -22.56
C GLY A 364 3.94 13.22 -22.08
N GLN A 365 3.23 12.19 -21.60
CA GLN A 365 3.85 10.93 -21.18
C GLN A 365 4.76 10.34 -22.27
N SER A 366 5.94 9.87 -21.88
CA SER A 366 6.87 9.19 -22.79
C SER A 366 7.78 8.26 -22.00
N PRO A 367 8.25 7.15 -22.60
CA PRO A 367 9.22 6.25 -21.97
C PRO A 367 10.57 6.91 -21.63
N GLU A 368 10.83 8.14 -22.08
CA GLU A 368 12.04 8.88 -21.74
C GLU A 368 11.86 9.78 -20.50
N LYS A 369 10.63 10.03 -20.06
CA LYS A 369 10.33 10.91 -18.92
C LYS A 369 10.25 10.12 -17.62
N ALA A 370 11.17 10.43 -16.71
CA ALA A 370 11.31 9.75 -15.42
C ALA A 370 10.77 10.57 -14.24
N LEU A 371 10.47 11.85 -14.45
CA LEU A 371 10.05 12.80 -13.43
C LEU A 371 8.84 13.60 -13.90
N TYR A 372 7.73 13.49 -13.20
CA TYR A 372 6.54 14.30 -13.41
C TYR A 372 6.26 15.12 -12.16
N VAL A 373 6.31 16.44 -12.29
CA VAL A 373 5.98 17.39 -11.22
C VAL A 373 4.97 18.39 -11.79
N LEU A 374 3.71 17.98 -11.78
CA LEU A 374 2.61 18.73 -12.36
C LEU A 374 1.84 19.45 -11.26
N CYS A 375 2.42 20.57 -10.84
CA CYS A 375 1.82 21.47 -9.87
C CYS A 375 0.88 22.46 -10.57
N LYS A 376 -0.13 22.89 -9.83
CA LYS A 376 -1.03 23.98 -10.23
C LYS A 376 -0.25 25.29 -10.35
N ASP A 377 0.49 25.66 -9.29
CA ASP A 377 1.36 26.82 -9.22
C ASP A 377 2.27 26.76 -7.96
N ALA A 378 3.19 27.72 -7.84
CA ALA A 378 4.13 27.81 -6.72
C ALA A 378 3.49 28.20 -5.38
N ASP A 379 2.23 28.66 -5.37
CA ASP A 379 1.50 28.89 -4.12
C ASP A 379 0.94 27.60 -3.53
N HIS A 380 0.66 26.61 -4.38
CA HIS A 380 0.16 25.28 -4.01
C HIS A 380 1.31 24.30 -3.73
N CYS A 381 2.43 24.40 -4.44
CA CYS A 381 3.60 23.55 -4.24
C CYS A 381 4.78 24.35 -3.66
N LYS A 382 5.04 24.19 -2.36
CA LYS A 382 6.03 24.98 -1.60
C LYS A 382 7.16 24.11 -1.05
N ASP A 383 8.38 24.64 -1.05
CA ASP A 383 9.55 24.01 -0.42
C ASP A 383 9.83 22.58 -0.93
N PHE A 384 9.69 22.36 -2.24
CA PHE A 384 10.05 21.09 -2.86
C PHE A 384 11.57 20.95 -2.97
N GLN A 385 12.09 19.76 -2.68
CA GLN A 385 13.52 19.47 -2.70
C GLN A 385 13.80 18.17 -3.47
N PHE A 386 14.75 18.24 -4.40
CA PHE A 386 15.23 17.15 -5.23
C PHE A 386 16.74 17.03 -5.03
N VAL A 387 17.18 15.95 -4.39
CA VAL A 387 18.56 15.79 -3.93
C VAL A 387 19.11 14.46 -4.42
N ASN A 388 20.27 14.45 -5.08
CA ASN A 388 20.93 13.21 -5.52
C ASN A 388 20.02 12.33 -6.39
N LEU A 389 19.45 12.90 -7.46
CA LEU A 389 18.62 12.15 -8.40
C LEU A 389 19.46 11.63 -9.58
N ASN A 390 19.36 10.33 -9.84
CA ASN A 390 19.93 9.69 -11.03
C ASN A 390 18.84 8.92 -11.77
N LEU A 391 18.19 9.61 -12.70
CA LEU A 391 17.06 9.09 -13.46
C LEU A 391 17.46 8.86 -14.93
N ALA A 392 17.05 7.72 -15.48
CA ALA A 392 17.28 7.34 -16.87
C ALA A 392 15.96 7.03 -17.60
N GLY A 393 15.93 7.38 -18.89
CA GLY A 393 14.89 6.95 -19.81
C GLY A 393 15.06 5.48 -20.22
N ALA A 394 14.04 4.89 -20.84
CA ALA A 394 14.05 3.49 -21.29
C ALA A 394 15.10 3.25 -22.40
N ASP A 395 15.53 4.32 -23.06
CA ASP A 395 16.61 4.34 -24.04
C ASP A 395 18.02 4.39 -23.40
N GLY A 396 18.11 4.41 -22.08
CA GLY A 396 19.34 4.47 -21.29
C GLY A 396 20.00 5.86 -21.26
N LYS A 397 19.37 6.88 -21.84
CA LYS A 397 19.85 8.27 -21.75
C LYS A 397 19.39 8.89 -20.42
N PRO A 398 19.98 10.03 -20.01
CA PRO A 398 19.45 10.81 -18.89
C PRO A 398 17.95 11.06 -19.06
N GLY A 399 17.19 10.75 -18.01
CA GLY A 399 15.74 10.86 -17.99
C GLY A 399 15.30 12.29 -18.22
N GLN A 400 14.11 12.45 -18.79
CA GLN A 400 13.46 13.74 -18.99
C GLN A 400 12.48 14.02 -17.85
N MET A 401 12.10 15.28 -17.71
CA MET A 401 11.06 15.71 -16.80
C MET A 401 9.90 16.36 -17.56
N ASP A 402 8.71 16.25 -16.99
CA ASP A 402 7.60 17.15 -17.26
C ASP A 402 7.34 17.94 -15.99
N CYS A 403 7.45 19.26 -16.08
CA CYS A 403 7.32 20.13 -14.91
C CYS A 403 6.48 21.35 -15.25
N THR A 404 5.47 21.61 -14.42
CA THR A 404 4.55 22.73 -14.60
C THR A 404 4.19 23.33 -13.25
N GLY A 405 3.95 24.64 -13.22
CA GLY A 405 3.53 25.38 -12.03
C GLY A 405 4.69 25.83 -11.13
N LEU A 406 5.91 25.37 -11.40
CA LEU A 406 7.13 25.69 -10.63
C LEU A 406 8.20 26.37 -11.50
N GLU A 407 7.83 26.90 -12.67
CA GLU A 407 8.76 27.61 -13.54
C GLU A 407 9.35 28.84 -12.84
N GLY A 408 10.68 28.96 -12.86
CA GLY A 408 11.40 30.06 -12.21
C GLY A 408 11.58 29.94 -10.69
N VAL A 409 11.01 28.91 -10.05
CA VAL A 409 11.32 28.59 -8.65
C VAL A 409 12.77 28.10 -8.57
N THR A 410 13.52 28.63 -7.60
CA THR A 410 14.95 28.33 -7.40
C THR A 410 15.18 27.63 -6.07
N GLY A 411 16.33 26.96 -5.91
CA GLY A 411 16.69 26.31 -4.64
C GLY A 411 16.01 24.96 -4.39
N MET A 412 15.29 24.40 -5.36
CA MET A 412 14.68 23.06 -5.25
C MET A 412 15.67 21.92 -5.48
N GLY A 413 16.92 22.19 -5.87
CA GLY A 413 17.83 21.17 -6.35
C GLY A 413 17.48 20.61 -7.75
N LEU A 414 16.53 21.23 -8.46
CA LEU A 414 16.19 20.97 -9.85
C LEU A 414 15.68 22.29 -10.48
N THR A 415 15.89 22.49 -11.79
CA THR A 415 15.21 23.55 -12.54
C THR A 415 13.99 22.98 -13.23
N CYS A 416 12.79 23.49 -12.90
CA CYS A 416 11.54 23.09 -13.55
C CYS A 416 11.55 23.46 -15.04
N THR A 417 11.62 22.45 -15.91
CA THR A 417 11.61 22.58 -17.37
C THR A 417 10.90 21.38 -17.97
N ASN A 418 10.74 21.32 -19.30
CA ASN A 418 10.30 20.11 -20.00
C ASN A 418 11.47 19.44 -20.74
N GLY A 419 12.62 19.38 -20.06
CA GLY A 419 13.90 18.91 -20.61
C GLY A 419 14.50 17.76 -19.82
N THR A 420 15.80 17.55 -20.02
CA THR A 420 16.57 16.52 -19.31
C THR A 420 16.69 16.84 -17.83
N VAL A 421 16.49 15.84 -16.98
CA VAL A 421 16.86 15.87 -15.56
C VAL A 421 18.38 15.94 -15.48
N VAL A 422 18.89 17.10 -15.07
CA VAL A 422 20.30 17.26 -14.78
C VAL A 422 20.57 16.57 -13.45
N MET A 423 21.53 15.65 -13.42
CA MET A 423 21.93 14.98 -12.18
C MET A 423 22.33 16.03 -11.15
N THR A 424 21.75 15.95 -9.96
CA THR A 424 21.91 16.93 -8.88
C THR A 424 22.58 16.35 -7.67
#